data_AF-A0A1Y3QB77-F1
#
_entry.id   AF-A0A1Y3QB77-F1
#
_cell.length_a   1.000
_cell.length_b   1.000
_cell.length_c   1.000
_cell.angle_alpha   90.00
_cell.angle_beta   90.00
_cell.angle_gamma   90.00
#
_symmetry.space_group_name_H-M   'P 1'
#
loop_
_entity.id
_entity.type
_entity.pdbx_description
1 polymer ?
#
loop_
_entity_poly.entity_id
_entity_poly.type
_entity_poly.pdbx_seq_one_letter_code
_entity_poly.pdbx_strand_id
1 'polypeptide(L)'
;MRLILGLTGETVEFGPGAPGGVAERELSPGPYRVIGGETETNMTFLPGAVHTVDFGRLARVELRLADRSRLQAVVKGSGSVELELRLFGASVREEAARAVALPEGGGEAEVEWTLRAEPAMPWIALVIPDGRLELAAEIEGIG
;
A
#
# COMPACT_ATOMS: atom_id res chain seq x y z
N MET A 1 -9.37 12.98 -9.25
CA MET A 1 -8.83 11.60 -9.20
C MET A 1 -9.53 10.77 -10.26
N ARG A 2 -8.95 9.67 -10.74
CA ARG A 2 -9.60 8.84 -11.76
C ARG A 2 -9.35 7.34 -11.56
N LEU A 3 -10.36 6.53 -11.86
CA LEU A 3 -10.24 5.10 -12.09
C LEU A 3 -10.30 4.84 -13.59
N ILE A 4 -9.51 3.90 -14.10
CA ILE A 4 -9.52 3.48 -15.51
C ILE A 4 -9.78 1.98 -15.56
N LEU A 5 -10.92 1.57 -16.12
CA LEU A 5 -11.28 0.16 -16.29
C LEU A 5 -10.31 -0.48 -17.30
N GLY A 6 -9.56 -1.49 -16.87
CA GLY A 6 -8.52 -2.12 -17.69
C GLY A 6 -9.06 -2.84 -18.94
N LEU A 7 -10.31 -3.30 -18.92
CA LEU A 7 -10.92 -4.03 -20.03
C LEU A 7 -11.41 -3.12 -21.16
N THR A 8 -11.82 -1.89 -20.85
CA THR A 8 -12.47 -0.99 -21.81
C THR A 8 -11.76 0.35 -21.97
N GLY A 9 -10.85 0.70 -21.06
CA GLY A 9 -10.27 2.04 -20.95
C GLY A 9 -11.24 3.09 -20.40
N GLU A 10 -12.46 2.68 -20.00
CA GLU A 10 -13.46 3.60 -19.46
C GLU A 10 -12.90 4.32 -18.23
N THR A 11 -12.97 5.65 -18.26
CA THR A 11 -12.43 6.50 -17.20
C THR A 11 -13.57 7.02 -16.34
N VAL A 12 -13.45 6.77 -15.04
CA VAL A 12 -14.37 7.25 -14.01
C VAL A 12 -13.64 8.34 -13.23
N GLU A 13 -14.01 9.59 -13.50
CA GLU A 13 -13.46 10.74 -12.77
C GLU A 13 -14.25 11.02 -11.49
N PHE A 14 -13.50 11.32 -10.43
CA PHE A 14 -14.04 11.82 -9.16
C PHE A 14 -13.65 13.28 -9.03
N GLY A 15 -14.66 14.13 -8.86
CA GLY A 15 -14.51 15.57 -8.78
C GLY A 15 -13.64 16.01 -7.59
N PRO A 16 -13.00 17.19 -7.69
CA PRO A 16 -12.27 17.78 -6.58
C PRO A 16 -13.27 18.18 -5.49
N GLY A 17 -13.31 17.47 -4.36
CA GLY A 17 -14.16 17.88 -3.24
C GLY A 17 -14.84 16.77 -2.43
N ALA A 18 -14.56 15.49 -2.65
CA ALA A 18 -14.93 14.47 -1.68
C ALA A 18 -14.16 14.73 -0.37
N PRO A 19 -14.81 15.18 0.72
CA PRO A 19 -14.11 15.44 1.98
C PRO A 19 -13.57 14.10 2.48
N GLY A 20 -12.24 13.96 2.54
CA GLY A 20 -11.56 12.71 2.91
C GLY A 20 -11.14 11.81 1.76
N GLY A 21 -11.38 12.19 0.50
CA GLY A 21 -11.00 11.36 -0.64
C GLY A 21 -11.78 10.05 -0.72
N VAL A 22 -12.94 9.95 -0.06
CA VAL A 22 -13.80 8.77 -0.13
C VAL A 22 -14.89 9.01 -1.17
N ALA A 23 -15.07 8.09 -2.12
CA ALA A 23 -16.19 8.16 -3.05
C ALA A 23 -16.95 6.85 -3.14
N GLU A 24 -18.28 6.96 -3.15
CA GLU A 24 -19.18 5.85 -3.41
C GLU A 24 -19.69 5.93 -4.83
N ARG A 25 -19.48 4.87 -5.61
CA ARG A 25 -20.02 4.77 -6.97
C ARG A 25 -20.29 3.32 -7.32
N GLU A 26 -21.32 3.12 -8.12
CA GLU A 26 -21.50 1.86 -8.81
C GLU A 26 -20.45 1.78 -9.93
N LEU A 27 -19.58 0.76 -9.84
CA LEU A 27 -18.51 0.51 -10.81
C LEU A 27 -18.82 -0.79 -11.54
N SER A 28 -18.58 -0.79 -12.84
CA SER A 28 -18.60 -2.03 -13.61
C SER A 28 -17.61 -3.03 -12.99
N PRO A 29 -17.94 -4.33 -12.97
CA PRO A 29 -17.01 -5.33 -12.46
C PRO A 29 -15.76 -5.41 -13.34
N GLY A 30 -14.60 -5.55 -12.72
CA GLY A 30 -13.34 -5.73 -13.44
C GLY A 30 -12.13 -5.12 -12.76
N PRO A 31 -10.94 -5.26 -13.38
CA PRO A 31 -9.71 -4.63 -12.92
C PRO A 31 -9.69 -3.15 -13.30
N TYR A 32 -9.32 -2.29 -12.37
CA TYR A 32 -9.18 -0.86 -12.57
C TYR A 32 -7.79 -0.41 -12.16
N ARG A 33 -7.24 0.50 -12.96
CA ARG A 33 -6.09 1.32 -12.60
C ARG A 33 -6.58 2.56 -11.87
N VAL A 34 -6.14 2.75 -10.64
CA VAL A 34 -6.52 3.85 -9.75
C VAL A 34 -5.42 4.89 -9.73
N ILE A 35 -5.75 6.14 -10.04
CA ILE A 35 -4.79 7.25 -10.10
C ILE A 35 -5.26 8.39 -9.19
N GLY A 36 -4.49 8.67 -8.15
CA GLY A 36 -4.71 9.74 -7.17
C GLY A 36 -3.43 10.55 -6.95
N GLY A 37 -3.40 11.78 -7.45
CA GLY A 37 -2.18 12.61 -7.39
C GLY A 37 -1.03 11.94 -8.18
N GLU A 38 0.11 11.77 -7.52
CA GLU A 38 1.28 11.05 -8.05
C GLU A 38 1.23 9.53 -7.81
N THR A 39 0.22 9.04 -7.11
CA THR A 39 0.08 7.64 -6.73
C THR A 39 -0.80 6.88 -7.71
N GLU A 40 -0.38 5.65 -8.01
CA GLU A 40 -1.09 4.74 -8.90
C GLU A 40 -1.11 3.32 -8.31
N THR A 41 -2.28 2.67 -8.34
CA THR A 41 -2.45 1.26 -7.94
C THR A 41 -3.46 0.54 -8.83
N ASN A 42 -3.59 -0.79 -8.68
CA ASN A 42 -4.60 -1.60 -9.34
C ASN A 42 -5.59 -2.15 -8.32
N MET A 43 -6.89 -2.05 -8.60
CA MET A 43 -7.96 -2.60 -7.76
C MET A 43 -8.93 -3.41 -8.62
N THR A 44 -9.43 -4.52 -8.11
CA THR A 44 -10.44 -5.32 -8.80
C THR A 44 -11.78 -5.17 -8.10
N PHE A 45 -12.79 -4.70 -8.82
CA PHE A 45 -14.15 -4.53 -8.30
C PHE A 45 -15.03 -5.70 -8.73
N LEU A 46 -15.76 -6.27 -7.77
CA LEU A 46 -16.67 -7.38 -7.99
C LEU A 46 -18.09 -6.89 -8.31
N PRO A 47 -18.89 -7.68 -9.05
CA PRO A 47 -20.26 -7.30 -9.42
C PRO A 47 -21.19 -7.21 -8.21
N GLY A 48 -22.20 -6.32 -8.28
CA GLY A 48 -23.33 -6.27 -7.35
C GLY A 48 -23.12 -5.46 -6.06
N ALA A 49 -22.11 -4.58 -6.01
CA ALA A 49 -21.85 -3.75 -4.84
C ALA A 49 -21.60 -2.28 -5.21
N VAL A 50 -22.11 -1.37 -4.38
CA VAL A 50 -21.61 0.00 -4.31
C VAL A 50 -20.24 -0.08 -3.65
N HIS A 51 -19.21 0.41 -4.35
CA HIS A 51 -17.85 0.35 -3.84
C HIS A 51 -17.48 1.70 -3.23
N THR A 52 -17.10 1.68 -1.96
CA THR A 52 -16.50 2.82 -1.28
C THR A 52 -14.99 2.77 -1.53
N VAL A 53 -14.48 3.72 -2.31
CA VAL A 53 -13.04 3.84 -2.56
C VAL A 53 -12.51 5.00 -1.73
N ASP A 54 -11.67 4.69 -0.74
CA ASP A 54 -10.89 5.68 0.01
C ASP A 54 -9.56 5.92 -0.71
N PHE A 55 -9.50 7.07 -1.37
CA PHE A 55 -8.34 7.58 -2.07
C PHE A 55 -7.45 8.47 -1.18
N GLY A 56 -7.94 8.91 -0.01
CA GLY A 56 -7.18 9.73 0.94
C GLY A 56 -6.07 8.94 1.64
N ARG A 57 -6.18 7.61 1.64
CA ARG A 57 -5.23 6.67 2.26
C ARG A 57 -4.48 5.80 1.24
N LEU A 58 -4.37 6.25 -0.01
CA LEU A 58 -3.58 5.52 -1.00
C LEU A 58 -2.08 5.72 -0.72
N ALA A 59 -1.49 4.72 -0.07
CA ALA A 59 -0.06 4.62 0.14
C ALA A 59 0.55 3.55 -0.78
N ARG A 60 1.68 3.87 -1.39
CA ARG A 60 2.55 2.92 -2.07
C ARG A 60 3.74 2.64 -1.18
N VAL A 61 4.04 1.37 -0.98
CA VAL A 61 5.23 0.94 -0.23
C VAL A 61 6.24 0.35 -1.21
N GLU A 62 7.48 0.78 -1.10
CA GLU A 62 8.63 0.19 -1.80
C GLU A 62 9.55 -0.42 -0.74
N LEU A 63 9.86 -1.73 -0.87
CA LEU A 63 10.73 -2.44 0.07
C LEU A 63 12.12 -2.64 -0.51
N ARG A 64 13.13 -2.49 0.34
CA ARG A 64 14.51 -2.84 0.04
C ARG A 64 15.22 -3.35 1.29
N LEU A 65 16.22 -4.20 1.09
CA LEU A 65 17.15 -4.58 2.15
C LEU A 65 18.32 -3.58 2.15
N ALA A 66 18.47 -2.82 3.24
CA ALA A 66 19.62 -1.94 3.43
C ALA A 66 20.89 -2.76 3.73
N ASP A 67 20.74 -3.89 4.42
CA ASP A 67 21.73 -4.95 4.55
C ASP A 67 21.05 -6.31 4.83
N ARG A 68 21.81 -7.33 5.23
CA ARG A 68 21.29 -8.70 5.49
C ARG A 68 20.20 -8.77 6.57
N SER A 69 20.10 -7.76 7.42
CA SER A 69 19.18 -7.75 8.57
C SER A 69 18.31 -6.51 8.64
N ARG A 70 18.56 -5.46 7.85
CA ARG A 70 17.77 -4.22 7.88
C ARG A 70 16.84 -4.13 6.69
N LEU A 71 15.55 -4.22 6.97
CA LEU A 71 14.47 -4.01 6.03
C LEU A 71 14.05 -2.54 6.06
N GLN A 72 14.10 -1.89 4.90
CA GLN A 72 13.69 -0.51 4.75
C GLN A 72 12.45 -0.43 3.84
N ALA A 73 11.45 0.33 4.28
CA ALA A 73 10.27 0.68 3.51
C ALA A 73 10.29 2.18 3.19
N VAL A 74 10.14 2.52 1.91
CA VAL A 74 9.82 3.88 1.47
C VAL A 74 8.33 3.94 1.20
N VAL A 75 7.61 4.75 1.97
CA VAL A 75 6.17 4.96 1.83
C VAL A 75 5.93 6.25 1.07
N LYS A 76 5.19 6.19 -0.03
CA LYS A 76 4.77 7.33 -0.83
C LYS A 76 3.26 7.48 -0.77
N GLY A 77 2.77 8.69 -0.54
CA GLY A 77 1.33 8.94 -0.40
C GLY A 77 1.06 10.26 0.31
N SER A 78 -0.09 10.35 0.98
CA SER A 78 -0.50 11.53 1.74
C SER A 78 -1.22 11.14 3.01
N GLY A 79 -1.14 11.99 4.04
CA GLY A 79 -1.84 11.77 5.30
C GLY A 79 -1.16 10.77 6.22
N SER A 80 -1.90 10.24 7.19
CA SER A 80 -1.40 9.25 8.14
C SER A 80 -1.63 7.84 7.60
N VAL A 81 -0.58 7.03 7.60
CA VAL A 81 -0.59 5.63 7.14
C VAL A 81 -0.09 4.75 8.28
N GLU A 82 -0.84 3.71 8.62
CA GLU A 82 -0.38 2.67 9.53
C GLU A 82 0.25 1.53 8.74
N LEU A 83 1.50 1.18 9.02
CA LEU A 83 2.19 0.05 8.42
C LEU A 83 2.18 -1.14 9.38
N GLU A 84 1.78 -2.31 8.89
CA GLU A 84 1.91 -3.59 9.59
C GLU A 84 2.98 -4.44 8.89
N LEU A 85 4.04 -4.81 9.61
CA LEU A 85 5.02 -5.79 9.14
C LEU A 85 4.59 -7.21 9.53
N ARG A 86 4.41 -8.09 8.54
CA ARG A 86 4.27 -9.54 8.73
C ARG A 86 5.52 -10.26 8.26
N LEU A 87 6.05 -11.15 9.09
CA LEU A 87 7.24 -11.92 8.81
C LEU A 87 6.94 -13.42 8.85
N PHE A 88 7.52 -14.15 7.90
CA PHE A 88 7.49 -15.61 7.82
C PHE A 88 8.93 -16.12 7.75
N GLY A 89 9.32 -17.05 8.64
CA GLY A 89 10.70 -17.54 8.70
C GLY A 89 11.72 -16.56 9.29
N ALA A 90 11.27 -15.40 9.77
CA ALA A 90 12.07 -14.39 10.47
C ALA A 90 11.23 -13.74 11.59
N SER A 91 11.89 -12.93 12.42
CA SER A 91 11.26 -12.14 13.48
C SER A 91 11.83 -10.73 13.56
N VAL A 92 11.15 -9.83 14.25
CA VAL A 92 11.60 -8.46 14.54
C VAL A 92 11.60 -8.26 16.05
N ARG A 93 12.58 -7.52 16.58
CA ARG A 93 12.67 -7.23 18.04
C ARG A 93 11.79 -6.07 18.48
N GLU A 94 11.64 -5.12 17.58
CA GLU A 94 10.89 -3.89 17.75
C GLU A 94 9.43 -4.08 17.34
N GLU A 95 8.64 -3.03 17.50
CA GLU A 95 7.23 -3.04 17.12
C GLU A 95 7.08 -3.24 15.61
N ALA A 96 6.32 -4.26 15.23
CA ALA A 96 6.04 -4.58 13.83
C ALA A 96 5.09 -3.56 13.18
N ALA A 97 4.26 -2.88 13.99
CA ALA A 97 3.40 -1.81 13.53
C ALA A 97 4.10 -0.45 13.64
N ARG A 98 3.96 0.41 12.63
CA ARG A 98 4.52 1.76 12.61
C ARG A 98 3.53 2.73 11.97
N ALA A 99 3.18 3.82 12.65
CA ALA A 99 2.42 4.91 12.05
C ALA A 99 3.38 5.92 11.40
N VAL A 100 3.04 6.37 10.19
CA VAL A 100 3.83 7.31 9.39
C VAL A 100 2.96 8.49 9.00
N ALA A 101 3.41 9.70 9.27
CA ALA A 101 2.77 10.93 8.81
C ALA A 101 3.44 11.41 7.52
N LEU A 102 2.66 11.49 6.44
CA LEU A 102 3.09 12.01 5.15
C LEU A 102 2.56 13.43 4.94
N PRO A 103 3.30 14.31 4.23
CA PRO A 103 2.85 15.66 3.92
C PRO A 103 1.47 15.69 3.22
N GLU A 104 0.67 16.70 3.55
CA GLU A 104 -0.57 16.97 2.82
C GLU A 104 -0.23 17.37 1.38
N GLY A 105 -0.87 16.71 0.40
CA GLY A 105 -0.63 16.95 -1.03
C GLY A 105 0.36 15.99 -1.69
N GLY A 106 0.97 15.07 -0.93
CA GLY A 106 1.86 14.04 -1.44
C GLY A 106 3.29 14.19 -0.93
N GLY A 107 3.93 13.07 -0.62
CA GLY A 107 5.33 13.01 -0.22
C GLY A 107 5.79 11.58 0.04
N GLU A 108 6.99 11.47 0.60
CA GLU A 108 7.58 10.18 0.98
C GLU A 108 8.14 10.21 2.39
N ALA A 109 8.16 9.03 3.03
CA ALA A 109 8.78 8.81 4.32
C ALA A 109 9.43 7.43 4.36
N GLU A 110 10.51 7.31 5.12
CA GLU A 110 11.24 6.04 5.27
C GLU A 110 11.01 5.43 6.66
N VAL A 111 10.83 4.12 6.70
CA VAL A 111 10.71 3.32 7.93
C VAL A 111 11.68 2.15 7.83
N GLU A 112 12.29 1.78 8.95
CA GLU A 112 13.24 0.67 9.03
C GLU A 112 12.84 -0.32 10.13
N TRP A 113 13.07 -1.62 9.87
CA TRP A 113 13.00 -2.69 10.85
C TRP A 113 14.27 -3.53 10.81
N THR A 114 14.72 -3.97 12.00
CA THR A 114 15.81 -4.92 12.14
C THR A 114 15.27 -6.35 12.26
N LEU A 115 15.44 -7.12 11.19
CA LEU A 115 15.08 -8.52 11.06
C LEU A 115 16.06 -9.44 11.80
N ARG A 116 15.52 -10.57 12.23
CA ARG A 116 16.23 -11.72 12.79
C ARG A 116 15.77 -12.97 12.05
N ALA A 117 16.63 -13.46 11.18
CA ALA A 117 16.47 -14.74 10.50
C ALA A 117 17.50 -15.73 11.02
N GLU A 118 17.16 -17.01 10.99
CA GLU A 118 18.14 -18.07 11.23
C GLU A 118 19.06 -18.21 10.00
N PRO A 119 20.37 -18.47 10.19
CA PRO A 119 21.30 -18.63 9.07
C PRO A 119 20.83 -19.70 8.08
N ALA A 120 20.89 -19.38 6.78
CA ALA A 120 20.48 -20.25 5.69
C ALA A 120 18.98 -20.64 5.67
N MET A 121 18.14 -20.04 6.52
CA MET A 121 16.69 -20.24 6.46
C MET A 121 16.04 -19.17 5.56
N PRO A 122 15.17 -19.58 4.62
CA PRO A 122 14.41 -18.64 3.80
C PRO A 122 13.36 -17.91 4.64
N TRP A 123 13.12 -16.65 4.29
CA TRP A 123 12.13 -15.81 4.94
C TRP A 123 11.41 -14.89 3.95
N ILE A 124 10.23 -14.43 4.34
CA ILE A 124 9.41 -13.48 3.58
C ILE A 124 8.96 -12.36 4.53
N ALA A 125 9.03 -11.12 4.06
CA ALA A 125 8.51 -9.94 4.73
C ALA A 125 7.43 -9.28 3.88
N LEU A 126 6.27 -9.03 4.48
CA LEU A 126 5.17 -8.26 3.90
C LEU A 126 4.96 -7.00 4.73
N VAL A 127 4.95 -5.83 4.08
CA VAL A 127 4.53 -4.57 4.71
C VAL A 127 3.17 -4.17 4.15
N ILE A 128 2.19 -4.08 5.04
CA ILE A 128 0.77 -3.87 4.71
C ILE A 128 0.37 -2.47 5.17
N PRO A 129 0.06 -1.54 4.26
CA PRO A 129 -0.43 -0.21 4.63
C PRO A 129 -1.93 -0.26 4.97
N ASP A 130 -2.33 0.34 6.09
CA ASP A 130 -3.69 0.48 6.60
C ASP A 130 -4.50 -0.84 6.63
N GLY A 131 -3.83 -1.98 6.82
CA GLY A 131 -4.44 -3.30 6.77
C GLY A 131 -4.89 -3.77 5.37
N ARG A 132 -4.51 -3.05 4.32
CA ARG A 132 -4.90 -3.30 2.92
C ARG A 132 -3.92 -4.23 2.24
N LEU A 133 -4.20 -5.53 2.33
CA LEU A 133 -3.36 -6.58 1.72
C LEU A 133 -3.17 -6.41 0.21
N GLU A 134 -4.13 -5.82 -0.50
CA GLU A 134 -4.03 -5.54 -1.93
C GLU A 134 -2.97 -4.48 -2.29
N LEU A 135 -2.49 -3.71 -1.29
CA LEU A 135 -1.43 -2.71 -1.42
C LEU A 135 -0.12 -3.16 -0.75
N ALA A 136 -0.06 -4.41 -0.28
CA ALA A 136 1.11 -4.92 0.42
C ALA A 136 2.33 -4.98 -0.50
N ALA A 137 3.49 -4.61 0.04
CA ALA A 137 4.77 -4.83 -0.60
C ALA A 137 5.42 -6.07 0.03
N GLU A 138 6.09 -6.88 -0.81
CA GLU A 138 6.72 -8.13 -0.40
C GLU A 138 8.21 -8.13 -0.77
N ILE A 139 9.03 -8.73 0.08
CA ILE A 139 10.40 -9.09 -0.23
C ILE A 139 10.77 -10.40 0.45
N GLU A 140 11.55 -11.22 -0.25
CA GLU A 140 12.05 -12.50 0.23
C GLU A 140 13.58 -12.45 0.43
N GLY A 141 14.09 -13.32 1.30
CA GLY A 141 15.52 -13.42 1.56
C GLY A 141 15.93 -14.71 2.26
N ILE A 142 17.23 -14.81 2.54
CA ILE A 142 17.86 -15.94 3.25
C ILE A 142 18.77 -15.36 4.35
N GLY A 143 18.71 -15.95 5.55
CA GLY A 143 19.49 -15.52 6.74
C GLY A 143 20.98 -15.83 6.71
#